data_AF-A0A2M9Y538-F1
#
_entry.id   AF-A0A2M9Y538-F1
#
_cell.length_a   1.000
_cell.length_b   1.000
_cell.length_c   1.000
_cell.angle_alpha   90.00
_cell.angle_beta   90.00
_cell.angle_gamma   90.00
#
_symmetry.space_group_name_H-M   'P 1'
#
loop_
_entity.id
_entity.type
_entity.pdbx_description
1 polymer ?
#
loop_
_entity_poly.entity_id
_entity_poly.type
_entity_poly.pdbx_seq_one_letter_code
_entity_poly.pdbx_strand_id
1 'polypeptide(L)'
;MKYNFLIHLSIQLILLIFSVGCAAFPDPVTSSERKLQPIDKNKIKVVFTGFYRYEQEKKVLLETLIKRGLVEDSNSNLELELILQKKDPVYKYLFLHRINLLATFLSGGMIPSHIRTEQTLTFRYSKLGVIERESVYHIGMDQWRGIPVIILMIIQWPTRIYKEQLVEATELEIKDI
;
A
#
# COMPACT_ATOMS: atom_id res chain seq x y z
N MET A 1 7.45 7.34 -48.67
CA MET A 1 6.63 6.24 -48.08
C MET A 1 7.19 5.66 -46.78
N LYS A 2 8.50 5.39 -46.64
CA LYS A 2 9.07 4.77 -45.41
C LYS A 2 8.96 5.62 -44.13
N TYR A 3 8.98 6.95 -44.23
CA TYR A 3 8.96 7.85 -43.06
C TYR A 3 7.62 7.86 -42.32
N ASN A 4 6.50 7.83 -43.06
CA ASN A 4 5.16 7.78 -42.47
C ASN A 4 4.89 6.45 -41.77
N PHE A 5 5.46 5.35 -42.26
CA PHE A 5 5.35 4.04 -41.60
C PHE A 5 6.09 4.01 -40.26
N LEU A 6 7.30 4.58 -40.20
CA LEU A 6 8.07 4.66 -38.95
C LEU A 6 7.36 5.51 -37.90
N ILE A 7 6.78 6.65 -38.30
CA ILE A 7 6.01 7.51 -37.40
C ILE A 7 4.76 6.78 -36.90
N HIS A 8 4.03 6.09 -37.78
CA HIS A 8 2.81 5.38 -37.37
C HIS A 8 3.11 4.22 -36.41
N LEU A 9 4.18 3.47 -36.66
CA LEU A 9 4.68 2.42 -35.77
C LEU A 9 5.11 3.00 -34.42
N SER A 10 5.78 4.15 -34.43
CA SER A 10 6.21 4.84 -33.21
C SER A 10 5.01 5.29 -32.37
N ILE A 11 3.97 5.86 -33.01
CA ILE A 11 2.75 6.30 -32.33
C ILE A 11 1.97 5.12 -31.75
N GLN A 12 1.86 4.01 -32.49
CA GLN A 12 1.20 2.80 -31.99
C GLN A 12 1.98 2.15 -30.84
N LEU A 13 3.31 2.16 -30.91
CA LEU A 13 4.17 1.67 -29.83
C LEU A 13 4.06 2.56 -28.58
N ILE A 14 4.01 3.88 -28.76
CA ILE A 14 3.79 4.84 -27.67
C ILE A 14 2.42 4.60 -27.03
N LEU A 15 1.35 4.48 -27.82
CA LEU A 15 0.00 4.19 -27.32
C LEU A 15 -0.07 2.83 -26.61
N LEU A 16 0.63 1.81 -27.11
CA LEU A 16 0.75 0.51 -26.47
C LEU A 16 1.45 0.64 -25.10
N ILE A 17 2.60 1.34 -25.04
CA ILE A 17 3.33 1.58 -23.79
C ILE A 17 2.49 2.36 -22.79
N PHE A 18 1.71 3.36 -23.23
CA PHE A 18 0.77 4.07 -22.37
C PHE A 18 -0.40 3.19 -21.90
N SER A 19 -0.87 2.24 -22.72
CA SER A 19 -1.94 1.32 -22.35
C SER A 19 -1.51 0.23 -21.34
N VAL A 20 -0.22 -0.12 -21.34
CA VAL A 20 0.40 -1.03 -20.34
C VAL A 20 1.04 -0.22 -19.19
N GLY A 21 0.79 1.10 -19.18
CA GLY A 21 1.57 2.12 -18.51
C GLY A 21 1.30 2.27 -17.01
N CYS A 22 1.36 1.18 -16.26
CA CYS A 22 1.21 1.24 -14.81
C CYS A 22 2.45 0.70 -14.11
N ALA A 23 3.07 1.60 -13.34
CA ALA A 23 4.31 1.32 -12.61
C ALA A 23 4.05 0.69 -11.24
N ALA A 24 2.82 0.79 -10.73
CA ALA A 24 2.39 0.25 -9.46
C ALA A 24 0.88 -0.08 -9.51
N PHE A 25 0.55 -1.36 -9.52
CA PHE A 25 -0.82 -1.86 -9.48
C PHE A 25 -1.17 -2.20 -8.03
N PRO A 26 -2.07 -1.43 -7.37
CA PRO A 26 -2.54 -1.81 -6.05
C PRO A 26 -3.41 -3.07 -6.14
N ASP A 27 -3.15 -4.02 -5.26
CA ASP A 27 -4.12 -5.07 -4.96
C ASP A 27 -5.28 -4.45 -4.16
N PRO A 28 -6.51 -4.98 -4.31
CA PRO A 28 -7.61 -4.59 -3.44
C PRO A 28 -7.26 -4.88 -1.98
N VAL A 29 -7.56 -3.94 -1.08
CA VAL A 29 -7.36 -4.14 0.35
C VAL A 29 -8.29 -5.27 0.81
N THR A 30 -7.73 -6.33 1.40
CA THR A 30 -8.50 -7.48 1.90
C THR A 30 -8.34 -7.62 3.41
N SER A 31 -9.36 -8.13 4.10
CA SER A 31 -9.28 -8.42 5.54
C SER A 31 -9.34 -9.91 5.81
N SER A 32 -8.48 -10.41 6.69
CA SER A 32 -8.47 -11.82 7.09
C SER A 32 -9.20 -12.07 8.41
N GLU A 33 -9.15 -11.10 9.32
CA GLU A 33 -9.77 -11.20 10.63
C GLU A 33 -10.56 -9.91 10.84
N ARG A 34 -11.89 -10.01 10.84
CA ARG A 34 -12.80 -8.87 11.06
C ARG A 34 -13.81 -9.28 12.12
N LYS A 35 -13.58 -8.85 13.37
CA LYS A 35 -14.58 -9.06 14.43
C LYS A 35 -15.57 -7.89 14.40
N LEU A 36 -16.81 -8.15 13.99
CA LEU A 36 -17.89 -7.16 13.82
C LEU A 36 -18.48 -6.63 15.15
N GLN A 37 -17.68 -6.53 16.22
CA GLN A 37 -18.17 -5.96 17.47
C GLN A 37 -18.02 -4.44 17.43
N PRO A 38 -19.12 -3.68 17.57
CA PRO A 38 -19.07 -2.23 17.57
C PRO A 38 -18.23 -1.76 18.76
N ILE A 39 -17.30 -0.85 18.50
CA ILE A 39 -16.46 -0.25 19.54
C ILE A 39 -17.07 1.09 19.90
N ASP A 40 -17.22 1.30 21.19
CA ASP A 40 -17.75 2.54 21.71
C ASP A 40 -16.79 3.69 21.36
N LYS A 41 -17.30 4.76 20.72
CA LYS A 41 -16.53 5.92 20.21
C LYS A 41 -16.05 6.84 21.34
N ASN A 42 -15.67 6.22 22.46
CA ASN A 42 -15.19 6.88 23.64
C ASN A 42 -13.76 7.36 23.44
N LYS A 43 -13.28 8.08 24.45
CA LYS A 43 -11.89 8.50 24.56
C LYS A 43 -10.96 7.29 24.41
N ILE A 44 -10.10 7.27 23.39
CA ILE A 44 -9.18 6.18 23.09
C ILE A 44 -7.77 6.76 22.97
N LYS A 45 -6.79 6.04 23.52
CA LYS A 45 -5.37 6.31 23.31
C LYS A 45 -4.93 5.64 22.00
N VAL A 46 -4.38 6.39 21.06
CA VAL A 46 -3.90 5.84 19.78
C VAL A 46 -2.40 5.59 19.86
N VAL A 47 -1.96 4.38 19.49
CA VAL A 47 -0.54 3.99 19.48
C VAL A 47 -0.17 3.49 18.08
N PHE A 48 0.97 3.91 17.55
CA PHE A 48 1.45 3.49 16.24
C PHE A 48 2.72 2.65 16.37
N THR A 49 2.66 1.40 15.91
CA THR A 49 3.78 0.45 15.93
C THR A 49 4.19 0.12 14.49
N GLY A 50 5.51 0.09 14.21
CA GLY A 50 6.03 -0.22 12.87
C GLY A 50 6.05 0.95 11.86
N PHE A 51 5.58 2.13 12.27
CA PHE A 51 5.54 3.35 11.44
C PHE A 51 6.81 4.23 11.52
N TYR A 52 7.97 3.67 11.86
CA TYR A 52 9.23 4.41 12.12
C TYR A 52 9.73 5.32 10.98
N ARG A 53 9.33 5.05 9.73
CA ARG A 53 9.67 5.86 8.54
C ARG A 53 8.45 6.54 7.90
N TYR A 54 7.29 6.48 8.55
CA TYR A 54 5.99 6.81 7.97
C TYR A 54 5.25 7.88 8.79
N GLU A 55 5.96 8.94 9.19
CA GLU A 55 5.42 10.01 10.04
C GLU A 55 4.30 10.81 9.37
N GLN A 56 4.34 10.97 8.05
CA GLN A 56 3.27 11.66 7.32
C GLN A 56 2.00 10.81 7.27
N GLU A 57 2.15 9.51 7.08
CA GLU A 57 1.07 8.54 7.06
C GLU A 57 0.41 8.45 8.44
N LYS A 58 1.20 8.41 9.53
CA LYS A 58 0.65 8.47 10.91
C LYS A 58 -0.32 9.63 11.10
N LYS A 59 0.09 10.84 10.70
CA LYS A 59 -0.72 12.06 10.83
C LYS A 59 -2.02 11.94 10.03
N VAL A 60 -1.93 11.47 8.79
CA VAL A 60 -3.10 11.31 7.91
C VAL A 60 -4.07 10.27 8.47
N LEU A 61 -3.57 9.15 8.99
CA LEU A 61 -4.39 8.12 9.61
C LEU A 61 -5.08 8.63 10.88
N LEU A 62 -4.34 9.34 11.74
CA LEU A 62 -4.89 9.95 12.95
C LEU A 62 -5.97 10.98 12.62
N GLU A 63 -5.71 11.89 11.68
CA GLU A 63 -6.69 12.87 11.22
C GLU A 63 -7.94 12.19 10.65
N THR A 64 -7.78 11.07 9.94
CA THR A 64 -8.90 10.30 9.38
C THR A 64 -9.74 9.67 10.48
N LEU A 65 -9.11 9.09 11.51
CA LEU A 65 -9.79 8.54 12.69
C LEU A 65 -10.55 9.62 13.46
N ILE A 66 -9.92 10.77 13.71
CA ILE A 66 -10.55 11.91 14.42
C ILE A 66 -11.73 12.47 13.63
N LYS A 67 -11.57 12.71 12.31
CA LYS A 67 -12.65 13.21 11.44
C LYS A 67 -13.89 12.31 11.45
N ARG A 68 -13.70 11.01 11.70
CA ARG A 68 -14.77 10.01 11.73
C ARG A 68 -15.37 9.78 13.13
N GLY A 69 -14.95 10.56 14.12
CA GLY A 69 -15.59 10.63 15.44
C GLY A 69 -14.81 9.97 16.58
N LEU A 70 -13.55 9.55 16.36
CA LEU A 70 -12.69 9.08 17.44
C LEU A 70 -12.21 10.26 18.29
N VAL A 71 -12.32 10.16 19.61
CA VAL A 71 -11.82 11.17 20.55
C VAL A 71 -10.50 10.67 21.13
N GLU A 72 -9.40 11.34 20.81
CA GLU A 72 -8.08 10.99 21.34
C GLU A 72 -7.94 11.43 22.81
N ASP A 73 -7.55 10.50 23.69
CA ASP A 73 -7.17 10.79 25.07
C ASP A 73 -6.00 9.90 25.50
N SER A 74 -4.84 10.52 25.70
CA SER A 74 -3.61 9.84 26.12
C SER A 74 -3.73 9.12 27.47
N ASN A 75 -4.71 9.48 28.31
CA ASN A 75 -4.95 8.88 29.62
C ASN A 75 -6.07 7.82 29.61
N SER A 76 -6.64 7.49 28.44
CA SER A 76 -7.69 6.48 28.37
C SER A 76 -7.18 5.08 28.68
N ASN A 77 -8.03 4.29 29.33
CA ASN A 77 -7.82 2.85 29.55
C ASN A 77 -8.10 2.01 28.29
N LEU A 78 -8.70 2.61 27.26
CA LEU A 78 -8.91 2.02 25.94
C LEU A 78 -7.76 2.46 25.03
N GLU A 79 -7.10 1.50 24.39
CA GLU A 79 -5.99 1.74 23.50
C GLU A 79 -6.28 1.12 22.12
N LEU A 80 -6.10 1.93 21.08
CA LEU A 80 -6.10 1.51 19.68
C LEU A 80 -4.66 1.53 19.18
N GLU A 81 -4.09 0.35 19.01
CA GLU A 81 -2.77 0.16 18.41
C GLU A 81 -2.92 -0.11 16.90
N LEU A 82 -2.34 0.77 16.08
CA LEU A 82 -2.17 0.56 14.65
C LEU A 82 -0.78 -0.03 14.42
N ILE A 83 -0.73 -1.29 13.98
CA ILE A 83 0.51 -2.02 13.75
C ILE A 83 0.71 -2.16 12.25
N LEU A 84 1.79 -1.56 11.74
CA LEU A 84 2.22 -1.73 10.36
C LEU A 84 3.35 -2.76 10.29
N GLN A 85 3.12 -3.85 9.57
CA GLN A 85 4.13 -4.88 9.37
C GLN A 85 4.40 -5.08 7.89
N LYS A 86 5.70 -5.14 7.54
CA LYS A 86 6.11 -5.52 6.20
C LYS A 86 6.16 -7.04 6.10
N LYS A 87 5.57 -7.59 5.05
CA LYS A 87 5.62 -9.01 4.74
C LYS A 87 6.60 -9.26 3.60
N ASP A 88 7.32 -10.36 3.67
CA ASP A 88 8.20 -10.76 2.58
C ASP A 88 7.35 -11.23 1.38
N PRO A 89 7.60 -10.71 0.17
CA PRO A 89 6.82 -11.07 -1.00
C PRO A 89 7.08 -12.53 -1.39
N VAL A 90 6.01 -13.26 -1.65
CA VAL A 90 6.10 -14.66 -2.11
C VAL A 90 5.93 -14.70 -3.62
N TYR A 91 7.03 -15.01 -4.33
CA TYR A 91 7.00 -15.16 -5.79
C TYR A 91 6.77 -16.62 -6.18
N LYS A 92 5.78 -16.86 -7.04
CA LYS A 92 5.51 -18.20 -7.61
C LYS A 92 6.73 -18.79 -8.32
N TYR A 93 7.50 -17.95 -9.02
CA TYR A 93 8.70 -18.35 -9.76
C TYR A 93 9.91 -17.50 -9.34
N LEU A 94 10.50 -17.83 -8.19
CA LEU A 94 11.63 -17.08 -7.62
C LEU A 94 12.84 -16.99 -8.55
N PHE A 95 13.13 -18.05 -9.30
CA PHE A 95 14.26 -18.08 -10.24
C PHE A 95 14.08 -17.08 -11.40
N LEU A 96 12.88 -17.02 -11.98
CA LEU A 96 12.55 -16.06 -13.04
C LEU A 96 12.62 -14.63 -12.52
N HIS A 97 12.15 -14.37 -11.29
CA HIS A 97 12.26 -13.06 -10.66
C HIS A 97 13.73 -12.62 -10.50
N ARG A 98 14.61 -13.53 -10.06
CA ARG A 98 16.06 -13.25 -9.94
C ARG A 98 16.71 -12.97 -11.28
N ILE A 99 16.39 -13.76 -12.32
CA ILE A 99 16.89 -13.50 -13.68
C ILE A 99 16.41 -12.15 -14.19
N ASN A 100 15.14 -11.81 -13.97
CA ASN A 100 14.60 -10.53 -14.38
C ASN A 100 15.35 -9.36 -13.71
N LEU A 101 15.58 -9.46 -12.40
CA LEU A 101 16.35 -8.46 -11.66
C LEU A 101 17.80 -8.33 -12.18
N LEU A 102 18.45 -9.44 -12.51
CA LEU A 102 19.78 -9.43 -13.14
C LEU A 102 19.75 -8.79 -14.54
N ALA A 103 18.74 -9.10 -15.36
CA ALA A 103 18.58 -8.51 -16.68
C ALA A 103 18.35 -6.99 -16.59
N THR A 104 17.56 -6.52 -15.62
CA THR A 104 17.40 -5.09 -15.31
C THR A 104 18.73 -4.46 -14.94
N PHE A 105 19.50 -5.07 -14.04
CA PHE A 105 20.79 -4.54 -13.63
C PHE A 105 21.80 -4.48 -14.80
N LEU A 106 21.96 -5.58 -15.54
CA LEU A 106 22.91 -5.68 -16.65
C LEU A 106 22.53 -4.80 -17.86
N SER A 107 21.25 -4.52 -18.05
CA SER A 107 20.76 -3.59 -19.08
C SER A 107 20.79 -2.12 -18.65
N GLY A 108 21.36 -1.80 -17.48
CA GLY A 108 21.37 -0.44 -16.94
C GLY A 108 19.96 0.09 -16.62
N GLY A 109 18.99 -0.79 -16.38
CA GLY A 109 17.60 -0.45 -16.09
C GLY A 109 16.70 -0.31 -17.31
N MET A 110 17.19 -0.58 -18.53
CA MET A 110 16.36 -0.54 -19.75
C MET A 110 15.33 -1.67 -19.80
N ILE A 111 15.65 -2.84 -19.24
CA ILE A 111 14.68 -3.92 -19.06
C ILE A 111 14.02 -3.73 -17.68
N PRO A 112 12.71 -3.49 -17.59
CA PRO A 112 12.07 -3.30 -16.30
C PRO A 112 11.90 -4.61 -15.53
N SER A 113 12.17 -4.56 -14.23
CA SER A 113 11.94 -5.66 -13.29
C SER A 113 10.59 -5.52 -12.63
N HIS A 114 9.93 -6.65 -12.39
CA HIS A 114 8.71 -6.73 -11.58
C HIS A 114 9.07 -7.03 -10.12
N ILE A 115 8.46 -6.30 -9.19
CA ILE A 115 8.64 -6.44 -7.74
C ILE A 115 7.26 -6.35 -7.08
N ARG A 116 6.97 -7.28 -6.16
CA ARG A 116 5.77 -7.25 -5.33
C ARG A 116 6.10 -6.70 -3.95
N THR A 117 5.23 -5.84 -3.42
CA THR A 117 5.31 -5.35 -2.04
C THR A 117 4.06 -5.79 -1.30
N GLU A 118 4.23 -6.51 -0.19
CA GLU A 118 3.14 -6.94 0.69
C GLU A 118 3.33 -6.36 2.08
N GLN A 119 2.25 -5.88 2.68
CA GLN A 119 2.22 -5.34 4.02
C GLN A 119 0.88 -5.65 4.69
N THR A 120 0.87 -5.58 6.01
CA THR A 120 -0.34 -5.73 6.81
C THR A 120 -0.50 -4.55 7.74
N LEU A 121 -1.70 -3.98 7.75
CA LEU A 121 -2.14 -2.97 8.70
C LEU A 121 -3.09 -3.64 9.68
N THR A 122 -2.70 -3.68 10.94
CA THR A 122 -3.50 -4.30 12.00
C THR A 122 -4.05 -3.22 12.92
N PHE A 123 -5.34 -3.29 13.21
CA PHE A 123 -6.01 -2.47 14.21
C PHE A 123 -6.28 -3.34 15.41
N ARG A 124 -5.58 -3.07 16.51
CA ARG A 124 -5.70 -3.83 17.75
C ARG A 124 -6.28 -2.93 18.83
N TYR A 125 -7.44 -3.32 19.33
CA TYR A 125 -8.11 -2.64 20.42
C TYR A 125 -7.85 -3.42 21.69
N SER A 126 -7.36 -2.71 22.70
CA SER A 126 -7.11 -3.27 24.02
C SER A 126 -7.72 -2.40 25.11
N LYS A 127 -8.13 -3.05 26.19
CA LYS A 127 -8.65 -2.41 27.39
C LYS A 127 -7.85 -2.90 28.57
N LEU A 128 -7.19 -1.99 29.29
CA LEU A 128 -6.35 -2.33 30.45
C LEU A 128 -5.31 -3.42 30.11
N GLY A 129 -4.76 -3.41 28.88
CA GLY A 129 -3.77 -4.38 28.41
C GLY A 129 -4.33 -5.72 27.90
N VAL A 130 -5.65 -5.95 27.97
CA VAL A 130 -6.29 -7.14 27.39
C VAL A 130 -6.77 -6.81 25.98
N ILE A 131 -6.37 -7.61 24.99
CA ILE A 131 -6.80 -7.45 23.60
C ILE A 131 -8.27 -7.88 23.47
N GLU A 132 -9.13 -6.94 23.13
CA GLU A 132 -10.57 -7.17 22.93
C GLU A 132 -10.87 -7.52 21.47
N ARG A 133 -10.25 -6.80 20.54
CA ARG A 133 -10.47 -6.95 19.09
C ARG A 133 -9.17 -6.73 18.33
N GLU A 134 -9.00 -7.52 17.28
CA GLU A 134 -7.93 -7.37 16.31
C GLU A 134 -8.54 -7.50 14.92
N SER A 135 -8.26 -6.51 14.07
CA SER A 135 -8.61 -6.52 12.66
C SER A 135 -7.35 -6.46 11.82
N VAL A 136 -7.17 -7.37 10.87
CA VAL A 136 -5.97 -7.43 10.02
C VAL A 136 -6.35 -7.15 8.58
N TYR A 137 -5.73 -6.11 8.00
CA TYR A 137 -5.87 -5.71 6.61
C TYR A 137 -4.59 -5.98 5.83
N HIS A 138 -4.70 -6.70 4.73
CA HIS A 138 -3.62 -7.00 3.81
C HIS A 138 -3.59 -5.96 2.69
N ILE A 139 -2.43 -5.36 2.51
CA ILE A 139 -2.15 -4.33 1.52
C ILE A 139 -1.04 -4.83 0.61
N GLY A 140 -1.31 -4.90 -0.69
CA GLY A 140 -0.37 -5.40 -1.68
C GLY A 140 -0.26 -4.46 -2.86
N MET A 141 0.91 -4.42 -3.51
CA MET A 141 1.03 -3.81 -4.83
C MET A 141 2.12 -4.48 -5.66
N ASP A 142 1.85 -4.61 -6.95
CA ASP A 142 2.81 -5.04 -7.96
C ASP A 142 3.46 -3.82 -8.62
N GLN A 143 4.78 -3.75 -8.60
CA GLN A 143 5.56 -2.61 -9.10
C GLN A 143 6.47 -3.03 -10.26
N TRP A 144 6.56 -2.19 -11.27
CA TRP A 144 7.60 -2.30 -12.31
C TRP A 144 8.68 -1.23 -12.06
N ARG A 145 9.95 -1.64 -12.12
CA ARG A 145 11.10 -0.76 -11.90
C ARG A 145 12.08 -0.84 -13.07
N GLY A 146 12.38 0.30 -13.67
CA GLY A 146 13.32 0.45 -14.78
C GLY A 146 13.24 1.87 -15.36
N ILE A 147 14.26 2.29 -16.10
CA ILE A 147 14.34 3.62 -16.72
C ILE A 147 13.10 3.93 -17.59
N PRO A 148 12.62 3.02 -18.45
CA PRO A 148 11.44 3.30 -19.28
C PRO A 148 10.15 3.52 -18.46
N VAL A 149 10.12 3.03 -17.21
CA VAL A 149 8.95 3.09 -16.33
C VAL A 149 8.88 4.42 -15.57
N ILE A 150 9.99 5.17 -15.47
CA ILE A 150 10.06 6.44 -14.72
C ILE A 150 9.05 7.47 -15.24
N ILE A 151 8.85 7.54 -16.57
CA ILE A 151 7.88 8.46 -17.19
C ILE A 151 6.45 8.14 -16.73
N LEU A 152 6.14 6.84 -16.56
CA LEU A 152 4.84 6.35 -16.11
C LEU A 152 4.66 6.50 -14.59
N MET A 153 5.75 6.48 -13.82
CA MET A 153 5.73 6.63 -12.35
C MET A 153 5.22 8.00 -11.90
N ILE A 154 5.30 9.06 -12.71
CA ILE A 154 4.88 10.42 -12.34
C ILE A 154 3.42 10.45 -11.87
N ILE A 155 2.54 9.65 -12.49
CA ILE A 155 1.11 9.61 -12.16
C ILE A 155 0.81 8.57 -11.07
N GLN A 156 1.50 7.43 -11.09
CA GLN A 156 1.25 6.27 -10.23
C GLN A 156 2.45 5.97 -9.32
N TRP A 157 2.91 7.00 -8.61
CA TRP A 157 4.07 6.85 -7.76
C TRP A 157 3.76 5.90 -6.59
N PRO A 158 4.57 4.86 -6.33
CA PRO A 158 4.26 3.83 -5.34
C PRO A 158 3.94 4.35 -3.94
N THR A 159 4.55 5.46 -3.51
CA THR A 159 4.28 6.06 -2.19
C THR A 159 2.89 6.67 -2.10
N ARG A 160 2.38 7.23 -3.20
CA ARG A 160 1.03 7.80 -3.25
C ARG A 160 -0.01 6.68 -3.16
N ILE A 161 0.13 5.65 -3.98
CA ILE A 161 -0.78 4.50 -4.00
C ILE A 161 -0.79 3.81 -2.63
N TYR A 162 0.38 3.63 -2.03
CA TYR A 162 0.49 3.08 -0.69
C TYR A 162 -0.26 3.89 0.37
N LYS A 163 -0.14 5.22 0.34
CA LYS A 163 -0.90 6.12 1.21
C LYS A 163 -2.40 5.98 1.00
N GLU A 164 -2.84 5.89 -0.25
CA GLU A 164 -4.26 5.69 -0.59
C GLU A 164 -4.78 4.35 -0.03
N GLN A 165 -4.03 3.26 -0.15
CA GLN A 165 -4.40 1.95 0.42
C GLN A 165 -4.45 1.95 1.96
N LEU A 166 -3.55 2.66 2.63
CA LEU A 166 -3.61 2.81 4.10
C LEU A 166 -4.88 3.55 4.56
N VAL A 167 -5.25 4.62 3.84
CA VAL A 167 -6.49 5.35 4.12
C VAL A 167 -7.69 4.47 3.84
N GLU A 168 -7.73 3.75 2.72
CA GLU A 168 -8.81 2.81 2.39
C GLU A 168 -8.99 1.73 3.46
N ALA A 169 -7.90 1.10 3.91
CA ALA A 169 -7.94 0.12 4.99
C ALA A 169 -8.51 0.69 6.30
N THR A 170 -8.14 1.95 6.61
CA THR A 170 -8.65 2.66 7.78
C THR A 170 -10.12 3.01 7.64
N GLU A 171 -10.57 3.42 6.47
CA GLU A 171 -12.00 3.66 6.21
C GLU A 171 -12.82 2.38 6.29
N LEU A 172 -12.27 1.24 5.85
CA LEU A 172 -12.92 -0.07 5.96
C LEU A 172 -13.10 -0.51 7.40
N GLU A 173 -12.13 -0.25 8.27
CA GLU A 173 -12.23 -0.54 9.71
C GLU A 173 -13.28 0.34 10.38
N ILE A 174 -13.26 1.65 10.11
CA ILE A 174 -14.19 2.61 10.70
C ILE A 174 -15.64 2.37 10.29
N LYS A 175 -15.90 1.86 9.07
CA LYS A 175 -17.26 1.51 8.64
C LYS A 175 -17.92 0.45 9.53
N ASP A 176 -17.13 -0.33 10.28
CA ASP A 176 -17.65 -1.32 11.23
C ASP A 176 -17.57 -0.88 12.70
N ILE A 177 -17.28 0.40 12.95
CA ILE A 177 -17.32 1.04 14.27
C ILE A 177 -18.62 1.85 14.39
#